data_AF-E3NJV9-F1
#
_entry.id   AF-E3NJV9-F1
#
_cell.length_a   1.000
_cell.length_b   1.000
_cell.length_c   1.000
_cell.angle_alpha   90.00
_cell.angle_beta   90.00
_cell.angle_gamma   90.00
#
_symmetry.space_group_name_H-M   'P 1'
#
loop_
_entity.id
_entity.type
_entity.pdbx_description
1 polymer ?
#
loop_
_entity_poly.entity_id
_entity_poly.type
_entity_poly.pdbx_seq_one_letter_code
_entity_poly.pdbx_strand_id
1 'polypeptide(L)'
;MLRFILALSLIHSVIGQCNQNDRLIGDLCYTVSTSKQTPEESEGICLVSGRYLAVIHTSIQANFLATLVKSQTGADKFWIGLHRVSGTSNFRWTDGTPMTWSNFDSSRVFQRAFYKSTARPTTVPPTTVPTTRPQVTRSPTTGKCFDNQDIEIQGECYKFVPLKLTFEDARKWCHYQNPVTASYLAYVPNQTVDKSLAAYARSEFETDDGNFWIGLSRSSGSSWKWDNGFPVGFTNFGTRTGQNYAAESIVNGKWDTFNDEEKNFFVCSYNPVSPQT
;
A
#
# COMPACT_ATOMS: atom_id res chain seq x y z
N MET A 1 28.55 35.45 -35.59
CA MET A 1 28.23 34.71 -34.35
C MET A 1 27.41 35.61 -33.44
N LEU A 2 26.13 35.31 -33.21
CA LEU A 2 25.48 35.21 -31.90
C LEU A 2 24.01 34.88 -32.13
N ARG A 3 23.53 33.79 -31.52
CA ARG A 3 22.12 33.35 -31.56
C ARG A 3 21.41 33.96 -30.34
N PHE A 4 20.30 34.65 -30.54
CA PHE A 4 19.39 34.98 -29.44
C PHE A 4 18.33 33.88 -29.34
N ILE A 5 18.34 33.15 -28.23
CA ILE A 5 17.28 32.20 -27.87
C ILE A 5 16.20 33.01 -27.15
N LEU A 6 15.07 33.22 -27.81
CA LEU A 6 13.84 33.62 -27.12
C LEU A 6 13.32 32.40 -26.36
N ALA A 7 13.65 32.33 -25.07
CA ALA A 7 12.95 31.47 -24.14
C ALA A 7 11.59 32.10 -23.84
N LEU A 8 10.60 31.83 -24.69
CA LEU A 8 9.20 31.96 -24.30
C LEU A 8 8.96 30.92 -23.22
N SER A 9 9.03 31.35 -21.96
CA SER A 9 8.47 30.61 -20.84
C SER A 9 6.97 30.49 -21.07
N LEU A 10 6.56 29.44 -21.79
CA LEU A 10 5.20 28.95 -21.70
C LEU A 10 5.05 28.37 -20.29
N ILE A 11 4.74 29.27 -19.36
CA ILE A 11 4.02 28.93 -18.14
C ILE A 11 2.69 28.36 -18.63
N HIS A 12 2.68 27.07 -18.99
CA HIS A 12 1.44 26.32 -18.94
C HIS A 12 1.13 26.21 -17.46
N SER A 13 0.31 27.15 -17.01
CA SER A 13 -0.48 27.07 -15.80
C SER A 13 -0.81 25.61 -15.53
N VAL A 14 -0.44 25.11 -14.36
CA VAL A 14 -0.87 23.81 -13.87
C VAL A 14 -2.39 23.86 -13.82
N ILE A 15 -3.04 23.39 -14.88
CA ILE A 15 -4.49 23.22 -14.95
C ILE A 15 -4.84 22.21 -13.85
N GLY A 16 -5.87 22.53 -13.06
CA GLY A 16 -6.26 21.77 -11.88
C GLY A 16 -6.21 20.26 -12.11
N GLN A 17 -5.53 19.55 -11.21
CA GLN A 17 -5.16 18.14 -11.38
C GLN A 17 -6.36 17.21 -11.63
N CYS A 18 -7.59 17.61 -11.30
CA CYS A 18 -8.82 16.93 -11.69
C CYS A 18 -9.95 17.93 -12.02
N ASN A 19 -11.03 17.45 -12.64
CA ASN A 19 -12.24 18.27 -12.80
C ASN A 19 -12.87 18.59 -11.44
N GLN A 20 -13.65 19.67 -11.37
CA GLN A 20 -14.20 20.23 -10.14
C GLN A 20 -14.97 19.24 -9.23
N ASN A 21 -15.55 18.17 -9.82
CA ASN A 21 -16.35 17.18 -9.10
C ASN A 21 -15.63 15.85 -8.86
N ASP A 22 -14.39 15.73 -9.33
CA ASP A 22 -13.62 14.51 -9.16
C ASP A 22 -12.98 14.45 -7.77
N ARG A 23 -12.51 13.25 -7.42
CA ARG A 23 -11.70 12.98 -6.25
C ARG A 23 -10.34 12.46 -6.70
N LEU A 24 -9.28 13.22 -6.41
CA LEU A 24 -7.90 12.81 -6.64
C LEU A 24 -7.47 11.80 -5.58
N ILE A 25 -6.93 10.66 -6.00
CA ILE A 25 -6.36 9.62 -5.12
C ILE A 25 -5.14 9.01 -5.79
N GLY A 26 -3.96 9.21 -5.20
CA GLY A 26 -2.70 9.02 -5.93
C GLY A 26 -2.68 9.95 -7.15
N ASP A 27 -2.39 9.39 -8.32
CA ASP A 27 -2.34 10.13 -9.59
C ASP A 27 -3.63 10.02 -10.43
N LEU A 28 -4.72 9.47 -9.87
CA LEU A 28 -5.97 9.23 -10.59
C LEU A 28 -7.13 10.06 -10.06
N CYS A 29 -7.95 10.56 -10.99
CA CYS A 29 -9.16 11.33 -10.72
C CYS A 29 -10.40 10.46 -10.87
N TYR A 30 -11.17 10.29 -9.79
CA TYR A 30 -12.35 9.44 -9.78
C TYR A 30 -13.64 10.24 -9.67
N THR A 31 -14.67 9.80 -10.38
CA THR A 31 -16.05 10.26 -10.22
C THR A 31 -16.94 9.06 -9.95
N VAL A 32 -17.92 9.23 -9.06
CA VAL A 32 -18.95 8.21 -8.83
C VAL A 32 -20.19 8.60 -9.62
N SER A 33 -20.67 7.67 -10.45
CA SER A 33 -22.00 7.80 -11.05
C SER A 33 -23.06 7.45 -10.01
N THR A 34 -24.06 8.32 -9.84
CA THR A 34 -25.23 8.06 -8.98
C THR A 34 -26.29 7.17 -9.65
N SER A 35 -26.19 7.00 -10.97
CA SER A 35 -27.13 6.21 -11.76
C SER A 35 -26.66 4.76 -11.88
N LYS A 36 -27.56 3.82 -11.53
CA LYS A 36 -27.28 2.38 -11.65
C LYS A 36 -27.40 1.94 -13.11
N GLN A 37 -26.36 1.27 -13.61
CA GLN A 37 -26.27 0.82 -15.00
C GLN A 37 -25.63 -0.57 -15.11
N THR A 38 -25.74 -1.18 -16.29
CA THR A 38 -24.96 -2.37 -16.66
C THR A 38 -23.47 -2.02 -16.84
N PRO A 39 -22.54 -2.97 -16.74
CA PRO A 39 -21.11 -2.68 -16.92
C PRO A 39 -20.79 -2.14 -18.32
N GLU A 40 -21.50 -2.62 -19.35
CA GLU A 40 -21.34 -2.19 -20.74
C GLU A 40 -21.80 -0.73 -20.94
N GLU A 41 -22.96 -0.37 -20.39
CA GLU A 41 -23.45 1.02 -20.41
C GLU A 41 -22.51 1.95 -19.63
N SER A 42 -22.06 1.50 -18.44
CA SER A 42 -21.16 2.28 -17.59
C SER A 42 -19.83 2.58 -18.28
N GLU A 43 -19.27 1.58 -18.98
CA GLU A 43 -18.06 1.75 -19.80
C GLU A 43 -18.31 2.70 -20.97
N GLY A 44 -19.43 2.54 -21.68
CA GLY A 44 -19.82 3.44 -22.77
C GLY A 44 -19.89 4.90 -22.33
N ILE A 45 -20.48 5.19 -21.16
CA ILE A 45 -20.57 6.55 -20.62
C ILE A 45 -19.19 7.11 -20.26
N CYS A 46 -18.31 6.30 -19.67
CA CYS A 46 -16.95 6.72 -19.36
C CYS A 46 -16.20 7.08 -20.66
N LEU A 47 -16.28 6.23 -21.67
CA LEU A 47 -15.59 6.42 -22.95
C LEU A 47 -16.08 7.63 -23.73
N VAL A 48 -17.39 7.91 -23.75
CA VAL A 48 -17.96 9.13 -24.36
C VAL A 48 -17.39 10.40 -23.72
N SER A 49 -16.99 10.33 -22.44
CA SER A 49 -16.38 11.44 -21.72
C SER A 49 -14.84 11.47 -21.83
N GLY A 50 -14.24 10.59 -22.64
CA GLY A 50 -12.78 10.45 -22.75
C GLY A 50 -12.12 9.84 -21.50
N ARG A 51 -12.87 9.00 -20.77
CA ARG A 51 -12.46 8.40 -19.49
C ARG A 51 -12.64 6.88 -19.53
N TYR A 52 -12.16 6.22 -18.48
CA TYR A 52 -12.28 4.77 -18.31
C TYR A 52 -13.06 4.45 -17.03
N LEU A 53 -13.61 3.25 -16.97
CA LEU A 53 -14.09 2.71 -15.70
C LEU A 53 -12.94 2.67 -14.68
N ALA A 54 -13.27 2.83 -13.40
CA ALA A 54 -12.29 3.04 -12.35
C ALA A 54 -11.21 1.95 -12.34
N VAL A 55 -9.96 2.38 -12.48
CA VAL A 55 -8.77 1.54 -12.35
C VAL A 55 -8.25 1.63 -10.92
N ILE A 56 -7.83 0.49 -10.37
CA ILE A 56 -7.38 0.40 -8.99
C ILE A 56 -5.99 -0.24 -8.99
N HIS A 57 -5.00 0.55 -8.60
CA HIS A 57 -3.60 0.13 -8.47
C HIS A 57 -3.19 -0.11 -7.02
N THR A 58 -3.96 0.42 -6.07
CA THR A 58 -3.65 0.33 -4.65
C THR A 58 -4.88 0.01 -3.80
N SER A 59 -4.65 -0.56 -2.62
CA SER A 59 -5.70 -0.78 -1.62
C SER A 59 -6.33 0.54 -1.13
N ILE A 60 -5.57 1.64 -1.13
CA ILE A 60 -6.09 2.98 -0.78
C ILE A 60 -7.17 3.41 -1.78
N GLN A 61 -6.89 3.31 -3.08
CA GLN A 61 -7.87 3.61 -4.13
C GLN A 61 -9.09 2.70 -3.96
N ALA A 62 -8.88 1.41 -3.70
CA ALA A 62 -9.95 0.44 -3.49
C ALA A 62 -10.86 0.79 -2.31
N ASN A 63 -10.27 1.07 -1.15
CA ASN A 63 -10.98 1.38 0.09
C ASN A 63 -11.67 2.74 0.01
N PHE A 64 -10.99 3.74 -0.53
CA PHE A 64 -11.58 5.06 -0.71
C PHE A 64 -12.75 5.02 -1.68
N LEU A 65 -12.63 4.33 -2.82
CA LEU A 65 -13.74 4.16 -3.77
C LEU A 65 -14.92 3.43 -3.13
N ALA A 66 -14.67 2.39 -2.32
CA ALA A 66 -15.71 1.74 -1.55
C ALA A 66 -16.46 2.70 -0.62
N THR A 67 -15.73 3.49 0.18
CA THR A 67 -16.33 4.50 1.06
C THR A 67 -17.07 5.57 0.27
N LEU A 68 -16.48 6.07 -0.81
CA LEU A 68 -17.03 7.13 -1.64
C LEU A 68 -18.36 6.67 -2.29
N VAL A 69 -18.38 5.51 -2.92
CA VAL A 69 -19.59 4.94 -3.52
C VAL A 69 -20.66 4.72 -2.46
N LYS A 70 -20.31 4.14 -1.31
CA LYS A 70 -21.27 3.93 -0.23
C LYS A 70 -21.88 5.24 0.27
N SER A 71 -21.06 6.27 0.44
CA SER A 71 -21.51 7.59 0.90
C SER A 71 -22.40 8.32 -0.11
N GLN A 72 -22.12 8.23 -1.41
CA GLN A 72 -22.82 8.99 -2.44
C GLN A 72 -24.06 8.28 -2.99
N THR A 73 -24.06 6.95 -2.98
CA THR A 73 -25.09 6.14 -3.64
C THR A 73 -25.79 5.14 -2.71
N GLY A 74 -25.22 4.88 -1.54
CA GLY A 74 -25.67 3.81 -0.64
C GLY A 74 -25.36 2.39 -1.13
N ALA A 75 -24.81 2.22 -2.33
CA ALA A 75 -24.58 0.91 -2.95
C ALA A 75 -23.44 0.13 -2.26
N ASP A 76 -23.65 -1.19 -2.11
CA ASP A 76 -22.66 -2.12 -1.55
C ASP A 76 -21.71 -2.69 -2.62
N LYS A 77 -21.92 -2.36 -3.89
CA LYS A 77 -21.09 -2.81 -5.00
C LYS A 77 -21.14 -1.84 -6.18
N PHE A 78 -20.05 -1.78 -6.93
CA PHE A 78 -19.90 -0.91 -8.10
C PHE A 78 -18.98 -1.53 -9.15
N TRP A 79 -19.19 -1.15 -10.42
CA TRP A 79 -18.36 -1.58 -11.54
C TRP A 79 -17.01 -0.88 -11.53
N ILE A 80 -15.97 -1.61 -11.96
CA ILE A 80 -14.60 -1.11 -12.12
C ILE A 80 -14.07 -1.51 -13.50
N GLY A 81 -12.92 -0.97 -13.90
CA GLY A 81 -12.30 -1.17 -15.21
C GLY A 81 -11.62 -2.54 -15.40
N LEU A 82 -11.67 -3.43 -14.41
CA LEU A 82 -11.05 -4.74 -14.54
C LEU A 82 -11.96 -5.68 -15.34
N HIS A 83 -11.48 -6.13 -16.49
CA HIS A 83 -12.21 -6.98 -17.41
C HIS A 83 -11.32 -8.02 -18.09
N ARG A 84 -11.93 -8.98 -18.78
CA ARG A 84 -11.22 -9.96 -19.63
C ARG A 84 -12.09 -10.44 -20.77
N VAL A 85 -11.47 -10.95 -21.84
CA VAL A 85 -12.16 -11.34 -23.08
C VAL A 85 -12.96 -12.63 -22.89
N SER A 86 -12.41 -13.58 -22.14
CA SER A 86 -13.01 -14.88 -21.86
C SER A 86 -12.70 -15.30 -20.42
N GLY A 87 -13.45 -16.28 -19.91
CA GLY A 87 -13.25 -16.85 -18.57
C GLY A 87 -11.86 -17.48 -18.34
N THR A 88 -11.12 -17.73 -19.42
CA THR A 88 -9.77 -18.33 -19.41
C THR A 88 -8.66 -17.33 -19.73
N SER A 89 -9.02 -16.11 -20.15
CA SER A 89 -8.05 -15.04 -20.45
C SER A 89 -7.64 -14.27 -19.20
N ASN A 90 -6.46 -13.66 -19.25
CA ASN A 90 -5.98 -12.79 -18.18
C ASN A 90 -6.85 -11.55 -18.04
N PHE A 91 -7.04 -11.10 -16.81
CA PHE A 91 -7.64 -9.80 -16.53
C PHE A 91 -6.72 -8.66 -16.95
N ARG A 92 -7.33 -7.56 -17.38
CA ARG A 92 -6.68 -6.32 -17.79
C ARG A 92 -7.54 -5.13 -17.42
N TRP A 93 -6.91 -3.99 -17.21
CA TRP A 93 -7.60 -2.74 -16.96
C TRP A 93 -8.05 -2.10 -18.28
N THR A 94 -9.17 -1.36 -18.23
CA THR A 94 -9.75 -0.66 -19.39
C THR A 94 -8.85 0.44 -19.96
N ASP A 95 -7.88 0.93 -19.18
CA ASP A 95 -6.88 1.92 -19.61
C ASP A 95 -5.61 1.28 -20.21
N GLY A 96 -5.54 -0.05 -20.23
CA GLY A 96 -4.39 -0.81 -20.75
C GLY A 96 -3.22 -0.97 -19.77
N THR A 97 -3.33 -0.48 -18.54
CA THR A 97 -2.29 -0.66 -17.52
C THR A 97 -2.14 -2.13 -17.10
N PRO A 98 -0.91 -2.58 -16.76
CA PRO A 98 -0.69 -3.94 -16.32
C PRO A 98 -1.36 -4.20 -14.96
N MET A 99 -1.85 -5.42 -14.77
CA MET A 99 -2.47 -5.86 -13.52
C MET A 99 -1.39 -6.19 -12.49
N THR A 100 -0.80 -5.16 -11.88
CA THR A 100 0.21 -5.28 -10.82
C THR A 100 -0.41 -5.43 -9.42
N TRP A 101 -1.69 -5.12 -9.27
CA TRP A 101 -2.47 -5.22 -8.03
C TRP A 101 -3.80 -5.94 -8.29
N SER A 102 -4.15 -6.93 -7.45
CA SER A 102 -5.50 -7.49 -7.43
C SER A 102 -5.82 -8.23 -6.13
N ASN A 103 -6.98 -7.93 -5.53
CA ASN A 103 -7.65 -8.75 -4.52
C ASN A 103 -8.74 -9.66 -5.13
N PHE A 104 -8.71 -9.86 -6.45
CA PHE A 104 -9.71 -10.61 -7.21
C PHE A 104 -9.30 -12.08 -7.34
N ASP A 105 -10.24 -12.97 -7.05
CA ASP A 105 -10.08 -14.41 -7.23
C ASP A 105 -10.08 -14.76 -8.74
N SER A 106 -8.90 -15.04 -9.28
CA SER A 106 -8.68 -15.39 -10.69
C SER A 106 -9.38 -16.70 -11.11
N SER A 107 -9.85 -17.53 -10.15
CA SER A 107 -10.57 -18.78 -10.41
C SER A 107 -12.05 -18.59 -10.77
N ARG A 108 -12.61 -17.39 -10.59
CA ARG A 108 -14.02 -17.10 -10.92
C ARG A 108 -14.16 -16.90 -12.43
N VAL A 109 -15.27 -17.31 -13.05
CA VAL A 109 -15.52 -17.27 -14.53
C VAL A 109 -16.11 -15.92 -15.02
N PHE A 110 -16.21 -14.90 -14.16
CA PHE A 110 -16.80 -13.61 -14.55
C PHE A 110 -15.89 -12.82 -15.52
N GLN A 111 -16.47 -12.16 -16.53
CA GLN A 111 -15.73 -11.35 -17.51
C GLN A 111 -15.56 -9.89 -17.09
N ARG A 112 -16.46 -9.39 -16.24
CA ARG A 112 -16.44 -8.04 -15.65
C ARG A 112 -16.29 -8.12 -14.14
N ALA A 113 -15.42 -7.30 -13.57
CA ALA A 113 -15.26 -7.21 -12.12
C ALA A 113 -16.13 -6.09 -11.52
N PHE A 114 -16.59 -6.32 -10.30
CA PHE A 114 -17.18 -5.30 -9.45
C PHE A 114 -16.45 -5.33 -8.10
N TYR A 115 -16.32 -4.18 -7.47
CA TYR A 115 -15.77 -4.08 -6.12
C TYR A 115 -16.91 -4.07 -5.10
N LYS A 116 -16.74 -4.74 -3.96
CA LYS A 116 -17.71 -4.69 -2.84
C LYS A 116 -17.31 -3.59 -1.88
N SER A 117 -18.24 -2.69 -1.57
CA SER A 117 -18.11 -1.78 -0.45
C SER A 117 -18.36 -2.54 0.85
N THR A 118 -17.37 -3.27 1.37
CA THR A 118 -17.42 -3.82 2.72
C THR A 118 -17.00 -2.76 3.73
N ALA A 119 -17.73 -1.64 3.78
CA ALA A 119 -17.69 -0.78 4.94
C ALA A 119 -18.47 -1.49 6.05
N ARG A 120 -17.78 -2.21 6.93
CA ARG A 120 -18.39 -2.56 8.22
C ARG A 120 -18.62 -1.23 8.94
N PRO A 121 -19.85 -0.86 9.34
CA PRO A 121 -20.04 0.26 10.24
C PRO A 121 -19.35 -0.14 11.55
N THR A 122 -18.18 0.43 11.83
CA THR A 122 -17.66 0.43 13.20
C THR A 122 -18.65 1.25 14.01
N THR A 123 -19.47 0.57 14.80
CA THR A 123 -20.42 1.13 15.76
C THR A 123 -19.70 1.75 16.96
N VAL A 124 -18.72 2.62 16.72
CA VAL A 124 -18.17 3.48 17.76
C VAL A 124 -18.97 4.78 17.68
N PRO A 125 -19.69 5.19 18.74
CA PRO A 125 -20.52 6.38 18.72
C PRO A 125 -19.64 7.64 18.55
N PRO A 126 -20.17 8.71 17.93
CA PRO A 126 -19.42 9.94 17.73
C PRO A 126 -19.28 10.65 19.08
N THR A 127 -18.14 10.50 19.75
CA THR A 127 -17.75 11.48 20.76
C THR A 127 -16.98 12.56 20.05
N THR A 128 -17.60 13.74 20.05
CA THR A 128 -17.10 15.02 19.54
C THR A 128 -15.68 15.31 20.03
N VAL A 129 -14.72 15.35 19.09
CA VAL A 129 -13.54 16.20 19.24
C VAL A 129 -13.44 17.04 17.96
N PRO A 130 -13.54 18.37 18.05
CA PRO A 130 -13.33 19.23 16.89
C PRO A 130 -11.83 19.44 16.67
N THR A 131 -11.50 19.69 15.39
CA THR A 131 -10.51 20.68 14.89
C THR A 131 -9.50 20.11 13.87
N THR A 132 -9.84 20.39 12.60
CA THR A 132 -8.98 20.80 11.46
C THR A 132 -8.17 19.79 10.63
N ARG A 133 -8.70 19.54 9.42
CA ARG A 133 -7.99 19.49 8.12
C ARG A 133 -7.80 20.96 7.61
N PRO A 134 -6.93 21.34 6.63
CA PRO A 134 -5.86 20.63 5.88
C PRO A 134 -4.47 21.33 5.89
N GLN A 135 -3.40 20.63 5.48
CA GLN A 135 -2.45 21.17 4.48
C GLN A 135 -1.79 20.03 3.67
N VAL A 136 -1.82 20.17 2.34
CA VAL A 136 -0.92 19.52 1.37
C VAL A 136 -0.02 20.62 0.84
N THR A 137 1.31 20.52 0.96
CA THR A 137 2.30 20.90 -0.07
C THR A 137 3.74 20.73 0.45
N ARG A 138 4.54 19.87 -0.21
CA ARG A 138 5.85 20.16 -0.83
C ARG A 138 6.75 18.92 -0.95
N SER A 139 7.30 18.75 -2.15
CA SER A 139 8.57 18.06 -2.45
C SER A 139 9.72 19.10 -2.42
N PRO A 140 11.02 18.74 -2.53
CA PRO A 140 11.79 17.70 -1.82
C PRO A 140 13.07 18.27 -1.19
N THR A 141 13.44 17.88 0.04
CA THR A 141 14.83 17.67 0.54
C THR A 141 14.79 17.45 2.06
N THR A 142 15.43 16.38 2.54
CA THR A 142 15.56 15.89 3.94
C THR A 142 14.35 15.14 4.52
N GLY A 143 14.36 13.81 4.28
CA GLY A 143 13.83 12.71 5.10
C GLY A 143 12.68 13.00 6.06
N LYS A 144 11.44 12.95 5.57
CA LYS A 144 10.28 12.62 6.40
C LYS A 144 9.48 11.54 5.70
N CYS A 145 9.00 10.58 6.47
CA CYS A 145 8.16 9.50 5.99
C CYS A 145 6.88 10.02 5.34
N PHE A 146 6.32 9.23 4.42
CA PHE A 146 5.09 9.61 3.72
C PHE A 146 3.90 9.69 4.69
N ASP A 147 3.84 8.76 5.64
CA ASP A 147 2.97 8.82 6.80
C ASP A 147 3.76 9.44 7.96
N ASN A 148 3.19 10.46 8.62
CA ASN A 148 3.83 11.14 9.74
C ASN A 148 3.86 10.31 11.02
N GLN A 149 3.13 9.19 11.05
CA GLN A 149 3.17 8.20 12.13
C GLN A 149 4.26 7.15 11.91
N ASP A 150 4.80 7.04 10.69
CA ASP A 150 5.89 6.11 10.42
C ASP A 150 7.22 6.71 10.90
N ILE A 151 8.13 5.82 11.30
CA ILE A 151 9.37 6.19 11.98
C ILE A 151 10.52 6.17 10.98
N GLU A 152 11.20 7.30 10.82
CA GLU A 152 12.40 7.40 9.99
C GLU A 152 13.64 6.96 10.78
N ILE A 153 14.39 6.00 10.23
CA ILE A 153 15.63 5.49 10.80
C ILE A 153 16.65 5.38 9.67
N GLN A 154 17.69 6.23 9.69
CA GLN A 154 18.79 6.22 8.71
C GLN A 154 18.36 6.32 7.24
N GLY A 155 17.33 7.13 6.95
CA GLY A 155 16.84 7.38 5.60
C GLY A 155 15.84 6.35 5.08
N GLU A 156 15.42 5.39 5.91
CA GLU A 156 14.35 4.44 5.62
C GLU A 156 13.20 4.62 6.62
N CYS A 157 11.98 4.39 6.16
CA CYS A 157 10.77 4.58 6.95
C CYS A 157 10.18 3.24 7.37
N TYR A 158 9.78 3.15 8.63
CA TYR A 158 9.29 1.93 9.25
C TYR A 158 7.88 2.11 9.79
N LYS A 159 6.99 1.19 9.38
CA LYS A 159 5.60 1.14 9.83
C LYS A 159 5.40 -0.06 10.74
N PHE A 160 5.07 0.19 11.99
CA PHE A 160 4.75 -0.84 12.97
C PHE A 160 3.27 -1.20 12.85
N VAL A 161 2.99 -2.47 12.60
CA VAL A 161 1.62 -2.95 12.41
C VAL A 161 1.23 -3.83 13.60
N PRO A 162 0.36 -3.36 14.52
CA PRO A 162 -0.06 -4.09 15.71
C PRO A 162 -1.10 -5.19 15.40
N LEU A 163 -0.91 -5.90 14.27
CA LEU A 163 -1.70 -7.06 13.86
C LEU A 163 -0.81 -8.29 13.82
N LYS A 164 -1.30 -9.41 14.37
CA LYS A 164 -0.58 -10.69 14.31
C LYS A 164 -0.97 -11.49 13.07
N LEU A 165 -0.05 -11.66 12.14
CA LEU A 165 -0.24 -12.37 10.88
C LEU A 165 0.81 -13.44 10.66
N THR A 166 0.54 -14.40 9.77
CA THR A 166 1.58 -15.30 9.26
C THR A 166 2.63 -14.52 8.49
N PHE A 167 3.83 -15.06 8.32
CA PHE A 167 4.90 -14.34 7.61
C PHE A 167 4.46 -13.89 6.20
N GLU A 168 3.83 -14.79 5.44
CA GLU A 168 3.42 -14.48 4.06
C GLU A 168 2.24 -13.50 4.02
N ASP A 169 1.32 -13.55 4.99
CA ASP A 169 0.23 -12.57 5.08
C ASP A 169 0.74 -11.18 5.50
N ALA A 170 1.70 -11.13 6.44
CA ALA A 170 2.39 -9.90 6.84
C ALA A 170 3.15 -9.28 5.66
N ARG A 171 3.87 -10.13 4.90
CA ARG A 171 4.53 -9.74 3.66
C ARG A 171 3.55 -9.13 2.66
N LYS A 172 2.47 -9.83 2.34
CA LYS A 172 1.42 -9.28 1.46
C LYS A 172 0.83 -7.98 2.00
N TRP A 173 0.67 -7.84 3.31
CA TRP A 173 0.22 -6.59 3.90
C TRP A 173 1.22 -5.46 3.60
N CYS A 174 2.52 -5.67 3.83
CA CYS A 174 3.52 -4.65 3.55
C CYS A 174 3.60 -4.26 2.07
N HIS A 175 3.45 -5.24 1.16
CA HIS A 175 3.51 -4.99 -0.28
C HIS A 175 2.26 -4.30 -0.83
N TYR A 176 1.07 -4.61 -0.29
CA TYR A 176 -0.19 -4.28 -0.96
C TYR A 176 -1.18 -3.49 -0.10
N GLN A 177 -1.04 -3.49 1.22
CA GLN A 177 -1.95 -2.83 2.17
C GLN A 177 -1.32 -1.62 2.86
N ASN A 178 0.01 -1.54 2.91
CA ASN A 178 0.69 -0.34 3.41
C ASN A 178 0.32 0.85 2.50
N PRO A 179 -0.15 2.00 3.04
CA PRO A 179 -0.55 3.17 2.25
C PRO A 179 0.61 3.90 1.52
N VAL A 180 1.73 3.21 1.27
CA VAL A 180 2.94 3.72 0.63
C VAL A 180 3.45 2.70 -0.39
N THR A 181 3.97 3.18 -1.52
CA THR A 181 4.55 2.36 -2.58
C THR A 181 6.01 2.78 -2.82
N ALA A 182 6.99 1.88 -3.00
CA ALA A 182 7.00 0.44 -2.75
C ALA A 182 7.40 0.12 -1.28
N SER A 183 6.73 -0.84 -0.66
CA SER A 183 6.93 -1.23 0.76
C SER A 183 7.10 -2.74 0.90
N TYR A 184 7.92 -3.16 1.86
CA TYR A 184 8.34 -4.55 2.09
C TYR A 184 8.29 -4.86 3.58
N LEU A 185 8.39 -6.13 3.99
CA LEU A 185 8.72 -6.43 5.38
C LEU A 185 10.09 -5.83 5.74
N ALA A 186 10.23 -5.38 6.98
CA ALA A 186 11.30 -4.48 7.41
C ALA A 186 12.70 -4.97 7.03
N TYR A 187 13.46 -4.10 6.39
CA TYR A 187 14.87 -4.29 6.11
C TYR A 187 15.74 -3.81 7.27
N VAL A 188 16.67 -4.66 7.70
CA VAL A 188 17.56 -4.38 8.84
C VAL A 188 19.02 -4.44 8.39
N PRO A 189 19.60 -3.33 7.88
CA PRO A 189 20.95 -3.33 7.30
C PRO A 189 22.09 -3.40 8.32
N ASN A 190 21.84 -3.02 9.57
CA ASN A 190 22.88 -2.89 10.59
C ASN A 190 22.30 -2.93 12.01
N GLN A 191 23.21 -2.98 12.99
CA GLN A 191 22.87 -3.06 14.42
C GLN A 191 22.13 -1.83 14.95
N THR A 192 22.27 -0.66 14.32
CA THR A 192 21.56 0.56 14.76
C THR A 192 20.08 0.44 14.45
N VAL A 193 19.75 0.05 13.21
CA VAL A 193 18.35 -0.17 12.80
C VAL A 193 17.70 -1.24 13.66
N ASP A 194 18.35 -2.40 13.84
CA ASP A 194 17.91 -3.50 14.70
C ASP A 194 17.52 -3.02 16.11
N LYS A 195 18.47 -2.41 16.83
CA LYS A 195 18.20 -1.87 18.18
C LYS A 195 17.07 -0.86 18.22
N SER A 196 16.97 0.00 17.20
CA SER A 196 15.89 0.98 17.10
C SER A 196 14.53 0.31 16.89
N LEU A 197 14.44 -0.71 16.04
CA LEU A 197 13.18 -1.45 15.83
C LEU A 197 12.70 -2.11 17.11
N ALA A 198 13.56 -2.84 17.83
CA ALA A 198 13.19 -3.43 19.12
C ALA A 198 12.80 -2.39 20.18
N ALA A 199 13.41 -1.20 20.16
CA ALA A 199 13.06 -0.12 21.08
C ALA A 199 11.66 0.45 20.79
N TYR A 200 11.35 0.76 19.54
CA TYR A 200 10.05 1.29 19.13
C TYR A 200 8.95 0.23 19.21
N ALA A 201 9.24 -1.04 18.94
CA ALA A 201 8.25 -2.11 19.00
C ALA A 201 7.50 -2.19 20.34
N ARG A 202 8.15 -1.81 21.46
CA ARG A 202 7.50 -1.77 22.78
C ARG A 202 6.35 -0.76 22.84
N SER A 203 6.58 0.45 22.33
CA SER A 203 5.55 1.50 22.32
C SER A 203 4.51 1.25 21.24
N GLU A 204 4.96 0.88 20.03
CA GLU A 204 4.07 0.77 18.87
C GLU A 204 3.14 -0.46 18.93
N PHE A 205 3.57 -1.53 19.63
CA PHE A 205 2.72 -2.70 19.87
C PHE A 205 2.09 -2.74 21.26
N GLU A 206 2.37 -1.74 22.10
CA GLU A 206 1.88 -1.64 23.48
C GLU A 206 2.14 -2.92 24.29
N THR A 207 3.33 -3.51 24.13
CA THR A 207 3.75 -4.74 24.82
C THR A 207 5.25 -4.77 25.10
N ASP A 208 5.65 -5.34 26.23
CA ASP A 208 7.05 -5.51 26.61
C ASP A 208 7.65 -6.85 26.15
N ASP A 209 6.82 -7.75 25.63
CA ASP A 209 7.21 -9.09 25.19
C ASP A 209 6.69 -9.44 23.79
N GLY A 210 7.24 -10.52 23.23
CA GLY A 210 6.86 -11.05 21.93
C GLY A 210 7.90 -10.81 20.84
N ASN A 211 7.50 -11.14 19.61
CA ASN A 211 8.33 -11.00 18.42
C ASN A 211 7.53 -10.32 17.30
N PHE A 212 8.25 -9.76 16.34
CA PHE A 212 7.66 -9.20 15.12
C PHE A 212 8.43 -9.64 13.88
N TRP A 213 7.72 -9.92 12.79
CA TRP A 213 8.31 -10.27 11.52
C TRP A 213 9.13 -9.11 10.96
N ILE A 214 10.32 -9.47 10.47
CA ILE A 214 11.20 -8.65 9.64
C ILE A 214 11.34 -9.33 8.27
N GLY A 215 11.86 -8.63 7.27
CA GLY A 215 11.88 -9.11 5.88
C GLY A 215 12.85 -10.25 5.58
N LEU A 216 13.52 -10.84 6.57
CA LEU A 216 14.52 -11.88 6.36
C LEU A 216 13.88 -13.26 6.31
N SER A 217 14.07 -13.96 5.19
CA SER A 217 13.57 -15.32 5.00
C SER A 217 14.51 -16.17 4.15
N ARG A 218 14.29 -17.48 4.13
CA ARG A 218 14.97 -18.41 3.23
C ARG A 218 14.05 -19.56 2.85
N SER A 219 14.33 -20.20 1.72
CA SER A 219 13.85 -21.57 1.50
C SER A 219 14.66 -22.54 2.38
N SER A 220 14.06 -23.67 2.76
CA SER A 220 14.73 -24.67 3.61
C SER A 220 16.13 -25.02 3.09
N GLY A 221 17.16 -24.84 3.93
CA GLY A 221 18.56 -25.11 3.59
C GLY A 221 19.24 -24.11 2.65
N SER A 222 18.55 -23.05 2.22
CA SER A 222 19.11 -22.01 1.34
C SER A 222 19.66 -20.80 2.11
N SER A 223 20.37 -19.92 1.40
CA SER A 223 20.85 -18.65 1.95
C SER A 223 19.68 -17.68 2.26
N TRP A 224 19.85 -16.89 3.30
CA TRP A 224 18.92 -15.83 3.69
C TRP A 224 18.82 -14.73 2.64
N LYS A 225 17.62 -14.15 2.52
CA LYS A 225 17.31 -13.04 1.60
C LYS A 225 16.37 -12.07 2.27
N TRP A 226 16.57 -10.79 1.98
CA TRP A 226 15.63 -9.74 2.36
C TRP A 226 14.48 -9.65 1.35
N ASP A 227 13.29 -9.32 1.86
CA ASP A 227 12.07 -9.18 1.07
C ASP A 227 12.19 -8.09 -0.01
N ASN A 228 12.90 -7.00 0.28
CA ASN A 228 13.19 -5.93 -0.69
C ASN A 228 14.31 -6.29 -1.69
N GLY A 229 14.92 -7.47 -1.59
CA GLY A 229 15.97 -7.94 -2.49
C GLY A 229 17.37 -7.42 -2.20
N PHE A 230 17.58 -6.60 -1.16
CA PHE A 230 18.93 -6.17 -0.80
C PHE A 230 19.81 -7.34 -0.29
N PRO A 231 21.13 -7.25 -0.46
CA PRO A 231 22.04 -8.28 0.02
C PRO A 231 22.05 -8.35 1.56
N VAL A 232 22.23 -9.56 2.08
CA VAL A 232 22.38 -9.79 3.52
C VAL A 232 23.81 -9.42 3.95
N GLY A 233 23.98 -8.21 4.48
CA GLY A 233 25.25 -7.73 5.04
C GLY A 233 25.32 -7.77 6.58
N PHE A 234 24.18 -7.97 7.25
CA PHE A 234 24.06 -7.97 8.69
C PHE A 234 23.06 -9.05 9.14
N THR A 235 23.38 -9.72 10.24
CA THR A 235 22.48 -10.67 10.91
C THR A 235 22.59 -10.58 12.41
N ASN A 236 21.47 -10.67 13.13
CA ASN A 236 21.45 -10.64 14.60
C ASN A 236 20.74 -11.86 15.22
N PHE A 237 21.02 -13.05 14.70
CA PHE A 237 20.33 -14.27 15.15
C PHE A 237 20.50 -14.56 16.65
N GLY A 238 19.40 -15.04 17.26
CA GLY A 238 19.34 -15.66 18.56
C GLY A 238 19.69 -17.15 18.50
N THR A 239 19.09 -17.93 19.39
CA THR A 239 19.38 -19.37 19.50
C THR A 239 18.46 -20.23 18.63
N ARG A 240 17.25 -19.75 18.30
CA ARG A 240 16.26 -20.54 17.55
C ARG A 240 16.38 -20.27 16.06
N THR A 241 17.32 -20.92 15.37
CA THR A 241 17.62 -20.70 13.94
C THR A 241 17.22 -21.85 13.00
N GLY A 242 16.40 -22.79 13.50
CA GLY A 242 16.01 -24.01 12.78
C GLY A 242 14.93 -23.85 11.72
N GLN A 243 14.32 -22.66 11.58
CA GLN A 243 13.22 -22.42 10.65
C GLN A 243 13.60 -21.41 9.56
N ASN A 244 12.59 -20.90 8.85
CA ASN A 244 12.76 -20.22 7.55
C ASN A 244 12.38 -18.73 7.56
N TYR A 245 11.65 -18.26 8.56
CA TYR A 245 11.18 -16.88 8.65
C TYR A 245 11.70 -16.23 9.92
N ALA A 246 12.39 -15.10 9.81
CA ALA A 246 12.97 -14.41 10.96
C ALA A 246 11.98 -13.43 11.59
N ALA A 247 11.88 -13.46 12.91
CA ALA A 247 11.22 -12.45 13.70
C ALA A 247 12.20 -11.89 14.74
N GLU A 248 12.16 -10.58 14.92
CA GLU A 248 12.95 -9.88 15.92
C GLU A 248 12.21 -9.86 17.26
N SER A 249 12.93 -10.15 18.34
CA SER A 249 12.37 -10.10 19.69
C SER A 249 12.31 -8.67 20.22
N ILE A 250 11.14 -8.28 20.72
CA ILE A 250 10.92 -6.98 21.38
C ILE A 250 11.84 -6.83 22.61
N VAL A 251 12.14 -7.95 23.28
CA VAL A 251 12.88 -7.96 24.55
C VAL A 251 14.36 -7.63 24.34
N ASN A 252 15.02 -8.27 23.37
CA ASN A 252 16.48 -8.23 23.25
C ASN A 252 17.00 -7.94 21.83
N GLY A 253 16.12 -7.70 20.85
CA GLY A 253 16.48 -7.42 19.46
C GLY A 253 17.05 -8.63 18.70
N LYS A 254 17.15 -9.81 19.31
CA LYS A 254 17.66 -11.01 18.64
C LYS A 254 16.63 -11.58 17.69
N TRP A 255 17.11 -12.15 16.58
CA TRP A 255 16.25 -12.75 15.57
C TRP A 255 16.13 -14.24 15.79
N ASP A 256 14.93 -14.69 16.12
CA ASP A 256 14.59 -16.10 16.13
C ASP A 256 13.81 -16.46 14.86
N THR A 257 13.78 -17.74 14.55
CA THR A 257 13.18 -18.27 13.33
C THR A 257 11.97 -19.15 13.63
N PHE A 258 10.94 -18.98 12.81
CA PHE A 258 9.64 -19.59 12.97
C PHE A 258 9.15 -20.21 11.65
N ASN A 259 8.15 -21.08 11.75
CA ASN A 259 7.49 -21.69 10.58
C ASN A 259 6.47 -20.71 9.96
N ASP A 260 5.83 -21.12 8.88
CA ASP A 260 4.81 -20.35 8.14
C ASP A 260 3.45 -20.25 8.85
N GLU A 261 3.20 -21.07 9.88
CA GLU A 261 1.94 -21.08 10.61
C GLU A 261 1.91 -20.08 11.78
N GLU A 262 3.08 -19.73 12.31
CA GLU A 262 3.22 -18.81 13.44
C GLU A 262 2.64 -17.42 13.11
N LYS A 263 2.07 -16.74 14.10
CA LYS A 263 1.54 -15.38 13.93
C LYS A 263 2.24 -14.40 14.86
N ASN A 264 2.96 -13.46 14.27
CA ASN A 264 3.65 -12.39 14.99
C ASN A 264 3.15 -11.03 14.51
N PHE A 265 3.39 -9.99 15.33
CA PHE A 265 3.36 -8.61 14.85
C PHE A 265 4.32 -8.45 13.67
N PHE A 266 4.31 -7.31 12.98
CA PHE A 266 5.25 -7.10 11.90
C PHE A 266 5.54 -5.64 11.66
N VAL A 267 6.70 -5.40 11.06
CA VAL A 267 7.14 -4.07 10.66
C VAL A 267 7.34 -4.07 9.16
N CYS A 268 6.84 -3.04 8.49
CA CYS A 268 7.13 -2.78 7.08
C CYS A 268 8.22 -1.72 6.95
N SER A 269 9.01 -1.75 5.88
CA SER A 269 9.92 -0.66 5.53
C SER A 269 9.76 -0.20 4.09
N TYR A 270 10.03 1.08 3.86
CA TYR A 270 9.97 1.71 2.54
C TYR A 270 10.92 2.91 2.45
N ASN A 271 11.31 3.22 1.22
CA ASN A 271 12.14 4.37 0.94
C ASN A 271 11.27 5.64 0.82
N PRO A 272 11.49 6.69 1.64
CA PRO A 272 10.69 7.93 1.62
C PRO A 272 10.88 8.79 0.38
N VAL A 273 11.82 8.45 -0.52
CA VAL A 273 12.02 9.11 -1.82
C VAL A 273 11.74 8.19 -3.01
N SER A 274 11.30 6.96 -2.77
CA SER A 274 10.77 6.12 -3.85
C SER A 274 9.56 6.82 -4.47
N PRO A 275 9.39 6.79 -5.81
CA PRO A 275 8.19 7.34 -6.44
C PRO A 275 6.94 6.75 -5.79
N GLN A 276 6.05 7.61 -5.30
CA GLN A 276 4.68 7.21 -4.99
C GLN A 276 4.02 6.89 -6.34
N THR A 277 3.67 5.63 -6.56
CA THR A 277 2.86 5.20 -7.72
C THR A 277 1.44 4.91 -7.29
#